data_AF-A0AAC9F8X0-F1
#
_entry.id   AF-A0AAC9F8X0-F1
#
_cell.length_a   1.000
_cell.length_b   1.000
_cell.length_c   1.000
_cell.angle_alpha   90.00
_cell.angle_beta   90.00
_cell.angle_gamma   90.00
#
_symmetry.space_group_name_H-M   'P 1'
#
loop_
_entity.id
_entity.type
_entity.pdbx_description
1 polymer ?
#
loop_
_entity_poly.entity_id
_entity_poly.type
_entity_poly.pdbx_seq_one_letter_code
_entity_poly.pdbx_strand_id
1 'polypeptide(L)'
;MPKRYEELKSQLPVSRLSIDVLLALRVLYDKPENEVKLQQEMAELSHDPSKLEREYRAEWEAYVLRELVLDLKQNTQRSPATFIDSVLSRIESLKESCPYYKAYKQQISEAKSAEDGSTALFPVPWRQQLMMLLLPVTAVKPLKPAE
;
A
#
# COMPACT_ATOMS: atom_id res chain seq x y z
N MET A 1 -16.77 -13.33 -7.34
CA MET A 1 -15.29 -13.26 -7.34
C MET A 1 -14.74 -14.63 -7.70
N PRO A 2 -13.80 -14.78 -8.66
CA PRO A 2 -13.14 -16.07 -8.87
C PRO A 2 -12.42 -16.48 -7.58
N LYS A 3 -12.65 -17.70 -7.07
CA LYS A 3 -12.16 -18.18 -5.76
C LYS A 3 -10.68 -17.87 -5.51
N ARG A 4 -9.84 -17.99 -6.55
CA ARG A 4 -8.40 -17.70 -6.48
C ARG A 4 -8.02 -16.27 -6.06
N TYR A 5 -8.82 -15.25 -6.38
CA TYR A 5 -8.50 -13.87 -6.00
C TYR A 5 -8.93 -13.55 -4.56
N GLU A 6 -9.94 -14.25 -4.04
CA GLU A 6 -10.28 -14.21 -2.62
C GLU A 6 -9.22 -14.93 -1.79
N GLU A 7 -8.72 -16.08 -2.28
CA GLU A 7 -7.59 -16.79 -1.68
C GLU A 7 -6.30 -15.98 -1.74
N LEU A 8 -6.02 -15.27 -2.83
CA LEU A 8 -4.88 -14.34 -2.88
C LEU A 8 -5.03 -13.23 -1.85
N LYS A 9 -6.23 -12.66 -1.73
CA LYS A 9 -6.51 -11.57 -0.81
C LYS A 9 -6.15 -11.94 0.64
N SER A 10 -6.40 -13.17 1.06
CA SER A 10 -6.04 -13.65 2.41
C SER A 10 -4.56 -13.97 2.58
N GLN A 11 -3.80 -14.11 1.49
CA GLN A 11 -2.36 -14.43 1.51
C GLN A 11 -1.46 -13.18 1.49
N LEU A 12 -1.97 -12.03 1.07
CA LEU A 12 -1.21 -10.79 0.98
C LEU A 12 -0.96 -10.22 2.39
N PRO A 13 0.30 -10.16 2.88
CA PRO A 13 0.61 -9.76 4.25
C PRO A 13 0.65 -8.23 4.43
N VAL A 14 -0.41 -7.52 4.06
CA VAL A 14 -0.49 -6.04 4.10
C VAL A 14 -0.25 -5.49 5.52
N SER A 15 -0.68 -6.23 6.55
CA SER A 15 -0.48 -5.86 7.95
C SER A 15 0.98 -5.90 8.42
N ARG A 16 1.91 -6.47 7.63
CA ARG A 16 3.34 -6.46 7.92
C ARG A 16 4.06 -5.23 7.37
N LEU A 17 3.37 -4.38 6.61
CA LEU A 17 3.95 -3.18 6.05
C LEU A 17 4.15 -2.13 7.15
N SER A 18 5.27 -1.41 7.07
CA SER A 18 5.44 -0.17 7.80
C SER A 18 4.44 0.86 7.28
N ILE A 19 4.07 1.81 8.14
CA ILE A 19 3.06 2.82 7.80
C ILE A 19 3.43 3.60 6.53
N ASP A 20 4.72 3.92 6.33
CA ASP A 20 5.13 4.68 5.15
C ASP A 20 4.92 3.89 3.84
N VAL A 21 5.17 2.58 3.85
CA VAL A 21 4.98 1.72 2.67
C VAL A 21 3.49 1.54 2.40
N LEU A 22 2.69 1.40 3.47
CA LEU A 22 1.24 1.35 3.38
C LEU A 22 0.68 2.67 2.81
N LEU A 23 1.15 3.83 3.28
CA LEU A 23 0.78 5.14 2.76
C LEU A 23 1.13 5.27 1.28
N ALA A 24 2.33 4.86 0.86
CA ALA A 24 2.72 4.94 -0.55
C ALA A 24 1.80 4.11 -1.44
N LEU A 25 1.42 2.90 -1.01
CA LEU A 25 0.44 2.08 -1.72
C LEU A 25 -0.96 2.71 -1.69
N ARG A 26 -1.36 3.31 -0.57
CA ARG A 26 -2.65 4.02 -0.43
C ARG A 26 -2.73 5.17 -1.43
N VAL A 27 -1.68 5.99 -1.55
CA VAL A 27 -1.59 7.10 -2.52
C VAL A 27 -1.49 6.57 -3.95
N LEU A 28 -0.71 5.51 -4.19
CA LEU A 28 -0.56 4.93 -5.53
C LEU A 28 -1.89 4.45 -6.12
N TYR A 29 -2.73 3.88 -5.27
CA TYR A 29 -4.04 3.35 -5.65
C TYR A 29 -5.18 4.33 -5.40
N ASP A 30 -4.89 5.52 -4.88
CA ASP A 30 -5.94 6.50 -4.59
C ASP A 30 -6.58 6.96 -5.89
N LYS A 31 -7.91 6.87 -5.94
CA LYS A 31 -8.70 7.36 -7.07
C LYS A 31 -9.06 8.82 -6.83
N PRO A 32 -9.34 9.61 -7.88
CA PRO A 32 -9.71 11.02 -7.72
C PRO A 32 -10.87 11.25 -6.73
N GLU A 33 -11.82 10.32 -6.62
CA GLU A 33 -12.94 10.44 -5.70
C GLU A 33 -12.55 10.24 -4.21
N ASN A 34 -11.42 9.60 -3.96
CA ASN A 34 -10.92 9.28 -2.62
C ASN A 34 -9.83 10.24 -2.13
N GLU A 35 -9.31 11.12 -3.00
CA GLU A 35 -8.28 12.10 -2.67
C GLU A 35 -8.73 13.00 -1.50
N VAL A 36 -9.99 13.44 -1.53
CA VAL A 36 -10.60 14.25 -0.45
C VAL A 36 -10.62 13.49 0.87
N LYS A 37 -10.91 12.18 0.84
CA LYS A 37 -10.94 11.35 2.06
C LYS A 37 -9.56 11.26 2.67
N LEU A 38 -8.52 10.96 1.87
CA LEU A 38 -7.16 10.87 2.38
C LEU A 38 -6.68 12.22 2.91
N GLN A 39 -7.00 13.33 2.24
CA GLN A 39 -6.69 14.68 2.74
C GLN A 39 -7.34 14.95 4.11
N GLN A 40 -8.60 14.56 4.30
CA GLN A 40 -9.31 14.71 5.58
C GLN A 40 -8.66 13.85 6.68
N GLU A 41 -8.36 12.58 6.39
CA GLU A 41 -7.66 11.68 7.31
C GLU A 41 -6.31 12.29 7.75
N MET A 42 -5.55 12.87 6.82
CA MET A 42 -4.27 13.54 7.10
C MET A 42 -4.43 14.79 7.98
N ALA A 43 -5.46 15.60 7.71
CA ALA A 43 -5.78 16.76 8.55
C ALA A 43 -6.20 16.34 9.97
N GLU A 44 -6.97 15.27 10.10
CA GLU A 44 -7.37 14.72 11.40
C GLU A 44 -6.18 14.16 12.17
N LEU A 45 -5.24 13.47 11.52
CA LEU A 45 -4.01 12.98 12.15
C LEU A 45 -3.13 14.09 12.73
N SER A 46 -3.20 15.29 12.16
CA SER A 46 -2.48 16.45 12.72
C SER A 46 -3.06 16.90 14.08
N HIS A 47 -4.32 16.53 14.38
CA HIS A 47 -5.01 16.88 15.62
C HIS A 47 -5.08 15.69 16.60
N ASP A 48 -5.24 14.48 16.09
CA ASP A 48 -5.33 13.24 16.86
C ASP A 48 -4.47 12.14 16.19
N PRO A 49 -3.15 12.11 16.47
CA PRO A 49 -2.23 11.09 15.95
C PRO A 49 -2.67 9.65 16.25
N SER A 50 -3.37 9.44 17.37
CA SER A 50 -3.74 8.11 17.86
C SER A 50 -4.70 7.37 16.92
N LYS A 51 -5.45 8.11 16.09
CA LYS A 51 -6.32 7.56 15.03
C LYS A 51 -5.56 6.73 14.01
N LEU A 52 -4.26 7.00 13.82
CA LEU A 52 -3.46 6.28 12.85
C LEU A 52 -3.44 4.78 13.15
N GLU A 53 -3.14 4.41 14.39
CA GLU A 53 -3.05 3.00 14.80
C GLU A 53 -4.43 2.44 15.21
N ARG A 54 -5.35 3.29 15.70
CA ARG A 54 -6.70 2.85 16.12
C ARG A 54 -7.64 2.56 14.96
N GLU A 55 -7.58 3.34 13.88
CA GLU A 55 -8.60 3.35 12.83
C GLU A 55 -7.98 3.30 11.43
N TYR A 56 -7.19 4.31 11.06
CA TYR A 56 -6.80 4.52 9.66
C TYR A 56 -5.88 3.44 9.11
N ARG A 57 -4.98 2.86 9.92
CA ARG A 57 -4.13 1.76 9.47
C ARG A 57 -4.97 0.59 8.94
N ALA A 58 -6.00 0.17 9.68
CA ALA A 58 -6.87 -0.93 9.27
C ALA A 58 -7.68 -0.56 8.00
N GLU A 59 -8.18 0.67 7.90
CA GLU A 59 -8.88 1.15 6.71
C GLU A 59 -8.00 1.18 5.46
N TRP A 60 -6.75 1.66 5.61
CA TRP A 60 -5.79 1.71 4.51
C TRP A 60 -5.35 0.31 4.08
N GLU A 61 -5.13 -0.60 5.02
CA GLU A 61 -4.83 -2.00 4.71
C GLU A 61 -5.96 -2.62 3.86
N ALA A 62 -7.21 -2.46 4.29
CA ALA A 62 -8.37 -2.96 3.57
C ALA A 62 -8.51 -2.34 2.17
N TYR A 63 -8.25 -1.04 2.05
CA TYR A 63 -8.27 -0.32 0.78
C TYR A 63 -7.18 -0.83 -0.17
N VAL A 64 -5.93 -0.80 0.27
CA VAL A 64 -4.76 -1.20 -0.53
C VAL A 64 -4.92 -2.65 -0.99
N LEU A 65 -5.37 -3.53 -0.10
CA LEU A 65 -5.59 -4.93 -0.42
C LEU A 65 -6.63 -5.11 -1.53
N ARG A 66 -7.75 -4.38 -1.46
CA ARG A 66 -8.80 -4.40 -2.49
C ARG A 66 -8.28 -3.89 -3.83
N GLU A 67 -7.64 -2.73 -3.85
CA GLU A 67 -7.18 -2.10 -5.10
C GLU A 67 -6.01 -2.87 -5.74
N LEU A 68 -5.08 -3.41 -4.95
CA LEU A 68 -4.00 -4.25 -5.45
C LEU A 68 -4.54 -5.50 -6.18
N VAL A 69 -5.57 -6.14 -5.63
CA VAL A 69 -6.24 -7.29 -6.28
C VAL A 69 -6.97 -6.87 -7.55
N LEU A 70 -7.55 -5.66 -7.60
CA LEU A 70 -8.17 -5.13 -8.81
C LEU A 70 -7.14 -4.83 -9.90
N ASP A 71 -6.01 -4.23 -9.54
CA ASP A 71 -4.88 -3.95 -10.44
C ASP A 71 -4.34 -5.25 -11.06
N LEU A 72 -4.16 -6.30 -10.24
CA LEU A 72 -3.76 -7.61 -10.73
C LEU A 72 -4.77 -8.22 -11.71
N LYS A 73 -6.08 -8.05 -11.48
CA LYS A 73 -7.13 -8.54 -12.39
C LYS A 73 -7.09 -7.84 -13.74
N GLN A 74 -6.86 -6.52 -13.73
CA GLN A 74 -6.73 -5.72 -14.95
C GLN A 74 -5.45 -6.06 -15.73
N ASN A 75 -4.43 -6.58 -15.04
CA ASN A 75 -3.14 -6.97 -15.63
C ASN A 75 -2.95 -8.49 -15.77
N THR A 76 -4.03 -9.26 -15.90
CA THR A 76 -4.01 -10.74 -15.97
C THR A 76 -3.21 -11.34 -17.13
N GLN A 77 -2.94 -10.56 -18.17
CA GLN A 77 -2.13 -10.98 -19.32
C GLN A 77 -0.62 -10.83 -19.08
N ARG A 78 -0.22 -10.12 -18.01
CA ARG A 78 1.19 -9.94 -17.65
C ARG A 78 1.65 -11.11 -16.79
N SER A 79 2.94 -11.45 -16.89
CA SER A 79 3.55 -12.38 -15.95
C SER A 79 3.54 -11.78 -14.53
N PRO A 80 3.46 -12.61 -13.47
CA PRO A 80 3.59 -12.12 -12.10
C PRO A 80 4.83 -11.28 -11.85
N ALA A 81 5.98 -11.65 -12.44
CA ALA A 81 7.22 -10.88 -12.35
C ALA A 81 7.06 -9.48 -12.95
N THR A 82 6.51 -9.37 -14.15
CA THR A 82 6.25 -8.09 -14.81
C THR A 82 5.27 -7.22 -14.01
N PHE A 83 4.27 -7.82 -13.38
CA PHE A 83 3.36 -7.10 -12.49
C PHE A 83 4.09 -6.56 -11.25
N ILE A 84 4.88 -7.40 -10.59
CA ILE A 84 5.69 -7.01 -9.42
C ILE A 84 6.62 -5.85 -9.77
N ASP A 85 7.38 -5.97 -10.85
CA ASP A 85 8.30 -4.91 -11.30
C ASP A 85 7.55 -3.62 -11.63
N SER A 86 6.36 -3.71 -12.22
CA SER A 86 5.51 -2.54 -12.49
C SER A 86 5.06 -1.85 -11.20
N VAL A 87 4.66 -2.58 -10.16
CA VAL A 87 4.27 -1.99 -8.87
C VAL A 87 5.48 -1.35 -8.19
N LEU A 88 6.63 -2.03 -8.16
CA LEU A 88 7.87 -1.50 -7.61
C LEU A 88 8.28 -0.19 -8.31
N SER A 89 8.26 -0.15 -9.64
CA SER A 89 8.62 1.03 -10.43
C SER A 89 7.68 2.20 -10.20
N ARG A 90 6.37 1.93 -10.08
CA ARG A 90 5.36 2.97 -9.78
C ARG A 90 5.57 3.57 -8.39
N ILE A 91 5.90 2.75 -7.39
CA ILE A 91 6.21 3.24 -6.04
C ILE A 91 7.49 4.07 -6.03
N GLU A 92 8.55 3.65 -6.71
CA GLU A 92 9.78 4.45 -6.82
C GLU A 92 9.51 5.81 -7.47
N SER A 93 8.80 5.81 -8.60
CA SER A 93 8.38 7.06 -9.26
C SER A 93 7.55 7.95 -8.33
N LEU A 94 6.61 7.38 -7.57
CA LEU A 94 5.76 8.10 -6.62
C LEU A 94 6.59 8.75 -5.51
N LYS A 95 7.56 8.04 -4.95
CA LYS A 95 8.46 8.57 -3.90
C LYS A 95 9.24 9.79 -4.39
N GLU A 96 9.68 9.77 -5.64
CA GLU A 96 10.50 10.83 -6.22
C GLU A 96 9.66 12.04 -6.66
N SER A 97 8.49 11.81 -7.25
CA SER A 97 7.76 12.85 -7.99
C SER A 97 6.45 13.31 -7.35
N CYS A 98 5.84 12.56 -6.44
CA CYS A 98 4.53 12.91 -5.89
C CYS A 98 4.64 13.88 -4.70
N PRO A 99 4.19 15.14 -4.82
CA PRO A 99 4.25 16.10 -3.72
C PRO A 99 3.32 15.74 -2.56
N TYR A 100 2.14 15.19 -2.85
CA TYR A 100 1.17 14.78 -1.83
C TYR A 100 1.72 13.68 -0.92
N TYR A 101 2.33 12.65 -1.51
CA TYR A 101 2.97 11.60 -0.72
C TYR A 101 4.07 12.14 0.20
N LYS A 102 4.92 13.05 -0.29
CA LYS A 102 5.97 13.67 0.53
C LYS A 102 5.38 14.47 1.69
N ALA A 103 4.32 15.24 1.44
CA ALA A 103 3.62 16.02 2.47
C ALA A 103 2.96 15.11 3.52
N TYR A 104 2.21 14.09 3.10
CA TYR A 104 1.55 13.15 4.02
C TYR A 104 2.54 12.35 4.84
N LYS A 105 3.66 11.92 4.24
CA LYS A 105 4.73 11.24 4.97
C LYS A 105 5.29 12.13 6.09
N GLN A 106 5.51 13.42 5.80
CA GLN A 106 5.97 14.36 6.80
C GLN A 106 4.96 14.52 7.94
N GLN A 107 3.67 14.71 7.64
CA GLN A 107 2.62 14.84 8.65
C GLN A 107 2.52 13.61 9.55
N ILE A 108 2.60 12.39 8.98
CA ILE A 108 2.62 11.15 9.78
C ILE A 108 3.86 11.09 10.67
N SER A 109 5.02 11.50 10.17
CA SER A 109 6.25 11.52 10.97
C SER A 109 6.16 12.49 12.15
N GLU A 110 5.56 13.66 11.93
CA GLU A 110 5.33 14.67 12.97
C GLU A 110 4.33 14.16 14.02
N ALA A 111 3.22 13.57 13.56
CA ALA A 111 2.19 12.97 14.41
C ALA A 111 2.77 11.83 15.29
N LYS A 112 3.62 10.96 14.75
CA LYS A 112 4.26 9.85 15.49
C LYS A 112 5.32 10.32 16.49
N SER A 113 6.08 11.36 16.15
CA SER A 113 7.12 11.89 17.03
C SER A 113 6.53 12.59 18.27
N ALA A 114 5.26 13.01 18.20
CA ALA A 114 4.53 13.54 19.35
C ALA A 114 4.06 12.43 20.33
N GLU A 115 3.96 11.18 19.89
CA GLU A 115 3.47 10.05 20.69
C GLU A 115 4.57 9.20 21.35
N ASP A 116 5.77 9.07 20.77
CA ASP A 116 6.81 8.18 21.30
C ASP A 116 8.26 8.70 21.16
N GLY A 117 9.00 8.69 22.27
CA GLY A 117 10.45 8.92 22.34
C GLY A 117 11.31 7.67 22.09
N SER A 118 10.76 6.66 21.41
CA SER A 118 11.38 5.33 21.30
C SER A 118 12.20 5.15 20.02
N THR A 119 13.44 4.68 20.20
CA THR A 119 14.49 4.54 19.19
C THR A 119 14.15 3.43 18.18
N ALA A 120 14.16 3.77 16.89
CA ALA A 120 13.83 2.83 15.81
C ALA A 120 14.83 1.66 15.72
N LEU A 121 14.33 0.43 15.88
CA LEU A 121 14.96 -0.78 15.35
C LEU A 121 15.06 -0.65 13.82
N PHE A 122 16.22 -1.01 13.27
CA PHE A 122 16.54 -0.87 11.84
C PHE A 122 15.36 -1.26 10.93
N PRO A 123 14.71 -0.29 10.25
CA PRO A 123 13.52 -0.58 9.48
C PRO A 123 13.86 -1.46 8.27
N VAL A 124 13.03 -2.46 8.02
CA VAL A 124 13.15 -3.31 6.82
C VAL A 124 13.09 -2.43 5.56
N PRO A 125 14.06 -2.53 4.63
CA PRO A 125 14.04 -1.79 3.38
C PRO A 125 12.72 -1.92 2.62
N TRP A 126 12.24 -0.80 2.06
CA TRP A 126 10.97 -0.72 1.33
C TRP A 126 10.79 -1.80 0.27
N ARG A 127 11.83 -2.02 -0.54
CA ARG A 127 11.80 -3.02 -1.60
C ARG A 127 11.58 -4.42 -1.05
N GLN A 128 12.14 -4.74 0.12
CA GLN A 128 11.94 -6.04 0.77
C GLN A 128 10.49 -6.18 1.27
N GLN A 129 9.92 -5.12 1.86
CA GLN A 129 8.52 -5.13 2.29
C GLN A 129 7.56 -5.33 1.11
N LEU A 130 7.77 -4.61 -0.01
CA LEU A 130 6.97 -4.75 -1.22
C LEU A 130 7.12 -6.14 -1.86
N MET A 131 8.34 -6.69 -1.90
CA MET A 131 8.56 -8.05 -2.38
C MET A 131 7.85 -9.10 -1.52
N MET A 132 7.93 -8.99 -0.19
CA MET A 132 7.21 -9.89 0.72
C MET A 132 5.70 -9.78 0.53
N LEU A 133 5.18 -8.56 0.34
CA LEU A 133 3.77 -8.33 0.06
C LEU A 133 3.33 -9.04 -1.23
N LEU A 134 4.12 -8.91 -2.30
CA LEU A 134 3.72 -9.33 -3.64
C LEU A 134 4.12 -10.77 -3.99
N LEU A 135 4.96 -11.43 -3.19
CA LEU A 135 5.38 -12.81 -3.41
C LEU A 135 4.19 -13.78 -3.67
N PRO A 136 3.06 -13.71 -2.93
CA PRO A 136 1.89 -14.56 -3.19
C PRO A 136 1.31 -14.41 -4.61
N VAL A 137 1.53 -13.28 -5.29
CA VAL A 137 1.07 -13.06 -6.68
C VAL A 137 1.71 -14.08 -7.64
N THR A 138 2.94 -14.52 -7.36
CA THR A 138 3.63 -15.52 -8.19
C THR A 138 2.96 -16.90 -8.19
N ALA A 139 2.15 -17.20 -7.17
CA ALA A 139 1.39 -18.44 -7.10
C ALA A 139 0.10 -18.40 -7.96
N VAL A 140 -0.30 -17.22 -8.46
CA VAL A 140 -1.48 -17.06 -9.30
C VAL A 140 -1.13 -17.39 -10.74
N LYS A 141 -1.63 -18.52 -11.26
CA LYS A 141 -1.44 -18.90 -12.67
C LYS A 141 -2.07 -17.85 -13.60
N PRO A 142 -1.35 -17.39 -14.65
CA PRO A 142 -1.92 -16.56 -15.70
C PRO A 142 -3.16 -17.23 -16.32
N LEU A 143 -4.13 -16.43 -16.77
CA LEU A 143 -5.18 -16.96 -17.62
C LEU A 143 -4.52 -17.42 -18.92
N LYS A 144 -4.76 -18.66 -19.35
CA LYS A 144 -4.40 -19.08 -20.70
C LYS A 144 -4.99 -18.05 -21.68
N PRO A 145 -4.26 -17.61 -22.71
CA PRO A 145 -4.88 -16.95 -23.85
C PRO A 145 -6.01 -17.85 -24.35
N ALA A 146 -7.17 -17.27 -24.66
CA ALA A 146 -8.19 -17.99 -25.40
C ALA A 146 -7.56 -18.36 -26.76
N GLU A 147 -7.43 -19.66 -27.03
CA GLU A 147 -7.11 -20.19 -28.37
C GLU A 147 -8.27 -19.93 -29.34
#